data_AF-A0A438NF88-F1
#
_entry.id   AF-A0A438NF88-F1
#
_cell.length_a   1.000
_cell.length_b   1.000
_cell.length_c   1.000
_cell.angle_alpha   90.00
_cell.angle_beta   90.00
_cell.angle_gamma   90.00
#
_symmetry.space_group_name_H-M   'P 1'
#
loop_
_entity.id
_entity.type
_entity.pdbx_description
1 polymer ?
#
loop_
_entity_poly.entity_id
_entity_poly.type
_entity_poly.pdbx_seq_one_letter_code
_entity_poly.pdbx_strand_id
1 'polypeptide(L)'
;MFGRWGHIFPLFEMIPLIQTFAQKSAKTSPRHLDSEIISEFTMLEDRVLNWKVQMDSDTSVSLVSTHAELPVEVNGGLLFQRAILIFLRAAMYGPGMPSESLLAQIDYLVAEFISFSEKLELSSKSRTLMMWPTLIVGSCARKEEHRAHLRFALYQSPAEMYATTTAGKLLNLLWGDEGYGTSIFGPYGITTVARKHNICLSLG
;
A
#
# COMPACT_ATOMS: atom_id res chain seq x y z
N MET A 1 21.22 11.37 9.47
CA MET A 1 21.10 12.12 8.20
C MET A 1 19.80 11.71 7.50
N PHE A 2 18.65 12.19 8.00
CA PHE A 2 17.29 11.83 7.50
C PHE A 2 16.71 12.90 6.53
N GLY A 3 17.52 13.87 6.09
CA GLY A 3 17.06 15.15 5.55
C GLY A 3 16.42 15.16 4.15
N ARG A 4 16.25 14.04 3.46
CA ARG A 4 15.65 14.01 2.11
C ARG A 4 14.29 13.32 2.00
N TRP A 5 13.88 12.60 3.06
CA TRP A 5 12.59 11.90 3.12
C TRP A 5 11.59 12.60 4.07
N GLY A 6 11.90 13.80 4.57
CA GLY A 6 10.99 14.54 5.46
C GLY A 6 9.58 14.74 4.87
N HIS A 7 9.49 14.83 3.55
CA HIS A 7 8.22 15.06 2.85
C HIS A 7 7.26 13.86 2.85
N ILE A 8 7.77 12.62 3.02
CA ILE A 8 6.91 11.42 3.12
C ILE A 8 6.43 11.18 4.55
N PHE A 9 7.02 11.84 5.55
CA PHE A 9 6.68 11.64 6.96
C PHE A 9 5.17 11.77 7.27
N PRO A 10 4.43 12.75 6.72
CA PRO A 10 2.99 12.83 6.92
C PRO A 10 2.23 11.58 6.42
N LEU A 11 2.76 10.85 5.43
CA LEU A 11 2.17 9.59 4.97
C LEU A 11 2.46 8.43 5.94
N PHE A 12 3.62 8.42 6.60
CA PHE A 12 3.92 7.44 7.66
C PHE A 12 3.00 7.62 8.86
N GLU A 13 2.70 8.87 9.23
CA GLU A 13 1.73 9.18 10.29
C GLU A 13 0.32 8.66 9.97
N MET A 14 -0.01 8.44 8.70
CA MET A 14 -1.31 7.86 8.32
C MET A 14 -1.42 6.39 8.73
N ILE A 15 -0.32 5.64 8.81
CA ILE A 15 -0.35 4.20 9.14
C ILE A 15 -1.03 3.95 10.50
N PRO A 16 -0.58 4.53 11.63
CA PRO A 16 -1.23 4.30 12.92
C PRO A 16 -2.66 4.85 12.98
N LEU A 17 -2.97 5.94 12.25
CA LEU A 17 -4.32 6.50 12.17
C LEU A 17 -5.28 5.53 11.47
N ILE A 18 -4.87 4.98 10.32
CA ILE A 18 -5.65 3.98 9.57
C ILE A 18 -5.77 2.69 10.37
N GLN A 19 -4.73 2.28 11.10
CA GLN A 19 -4.80 1.10 11.96
C GLN A 19 -5.81 1.29 13.11
N THR A 20 -5.83 2.47 13.73
CA THR A 20 -6.81 2.81 14.77
C THR A 20 -8.23 2.82 14.18
N PHE A 21 -8.40 3.43 13.01
CA PHE A 21 -9.65 3.38 12.25
C PHE A 21 -10.08 1.94 11.94
N ALA A 22 -9.16 1.09 11.48
CA ALA A 22 -9.43 -0.31 11.15
C ALA A 22 -9.93 -1.13 12.37
N GLN A 23 -9.56 -0.74 13.59
CA GLN A 23 -9.97 -1.42 14.83
C GLN A 23 -11.34 -0.97 15.36
N LYS A 24 -11.90 0.12 14.86
CA LYS A 24 -13.20 0.62 15.33
C LYS A 24 -14.33 -0.35 14.99
N SER A 25 -15.12 -0.69 16.01
CA SER A 25 -16.39 -1.39 15.83
C SER A 25 -17.40 -0.45 15.18
N ALA A 26 -17.95 -0.84 14.03
CA ALA A 26 -19.08 -0.11 13.45
C ALA A 26 -20.36 -0.43 14.22
N LYS A 27 -21.23 0.57 14.37
CA LYS A 27 -22.58 0.42 14.94
C LYS A 27 -23.50 -0.34 13.99
N THR A 28 -23.21 -0.31 12.69
CA THR A 28 -23.95 -1.01 11.64
C THR A 28 -23.05 -2.00 10.91
N SER A 29 -23.66 -3.08 10.42
CA SER A 29 -23.02 -4.03 9.50
C SER A 29 -23.71 -3.94 8.15
N PRO A 30 -22.98 -3.80 7.04
CA PRO A 30 -21.52 -3.63 6.94
C PRO A 30 -21.02 -2.24 7.38
N ARG A 31 -19.73 -2.15 7.74
CA ARG A 31 -19.08 -0.93 8.30
C ARG A 31 -19.27 0.33 7.45
N HIS A 32 -19.35 0.17 6.13
CA HIS A 32 -19.49 1.28 5.18
C HIS A 32 -20.89 1.92 5.15
N LEU A 33 -21.81 1.48 6.02
CA LEU A 33 -23.11 2.12 6.23
C LEU A 33 -23.13 2.98 7.51
N ASP A 34 -22.07 2.94 8.32
CA ASP A 34 -21.99 3.72 9.55
C ASP A 34 -21.53 5.14 9.22
N SER A 35 -22.36 6.14 9.50
CA SER A 35 -22.09 7.55 9.21
C SER A 35 -20.82 8.07 9.89
N GLU A 36 -20.51 7.60 11.09
CA GLU A 36 -19.31 8.01 11.84
C GLU A 36 -18.05 7.44 11.17
N ILE A 37 -18.11 6.16 10.78
CA ILE A 37 -17.04 5.48 10.04
C ILE A 37 -16.83 6.12 8.67
N ILE A 38 -17.89 6.45 7.94
CA ILE A 38 -17.81 7.14 6.65
C ILE A 38 -17.16 8.52 6.82
N SER A 39 -17.60 9.30 7.81
CA SER A 39 -17.04 10.65 8.03
C SER A 39 -15.54 10.61 8.34
N GLU A 40 -15.10 9.68 9.18
CA GLU A 40 -13.68 9.50 9.48
C GLU A 40 -12.90 8.96 8.28
N PHE A 41 -13.46 8.00 7.55
CA PHE A 41 -12.87 7.50 6.30
C PHE A 41 -12.61 8.64 5.32
N THR A 42 -13.62 9.48 5.06
CA THR A 42 -13.50 10.62 4.13
C THR A 42 -12.45 11.61 4.62
N MET A 43 -12.39 11.90 5.92
CA MET A 43 -11.37 12.79 6.50
C MET A 43 -9.95 12.25 6.29
N LEU A 44 -9.75 10.95 6.52
CA LEU A 44 -8.46 10.29 6.30
C LEU A 44 -8.12 10.25 4.80
N GLU A 45 -9.09 9.96 3.93
CA GLU A 45 -8.90 9.90 2.48
C GLU A 45 -8.50 11.27 1.93
N ASP A 46 -9.21 12.32 2.33
CA ASP A 46 -8.88 13.70 1.97
C ASP A 46 -7.46 14.08 2.42
N ARG A 47 -7.03 13.68 3.62
CA ARG A 47 -5.68 13.95 4.10
C ARG A 47 -4.62 13.28 3.23
N VAL A 48 -4.88 12.05 2.77
CA VAL A 48 -3.95 11.32 1.89
C VAL A 48 -3.94 11.92 0.48
N LEU A 49 -5.11 12.24 -0.08
CA LEU A 49 -5.25 12.81 -1.42
C LEU A 49 -4.67 14.23 -1.52
N ASN A 50 -4.83 15.04 -0.48
CA ASN A 50 -4.30 16.41 -0.44
C ASN A 50 -2.79 16.47 -0.13
N TRP A 51 -2.16 15.35 0.19
CA TRP A 51 -0.70 15.31 0.32
C TRP A 51 -0.04 15.63 -1.02
N LYS A 52 0.93 16.55 -1.00
CA LYS A 52 1.71 16.97 -2.16
C LYS A 52 3.19 16.92 -1.80
N VAL A 53 4.01 16.53 -2.76
CA VAL A 53 5.46 16.67 -2.63
C VAL A 53 5.80 18.16 -2.66
N GLN A 54 6.29 18.69 -1.54
CA GLN A 54 6.87 20.03 -1.51
C GLN A 54 8.26 19.94 -2.15
N MET A 55 8.34 20.31 -3.43
CA MET A 55 9.62 20.57 -4.08
C MET A 55 10.10 21.94 -3.62
N ASP A 56 11.36 22.04 -3.18
CA ASP A 56 11.98 23.34 -2.98
C ASP A 56 11.91 24.13 -4.30
N SER A 57 11.62 25.42 -4.19
CA SER A 57 11.10 26.31 -5.24
C SER A 57 11.98 26.48 -6.50
N ASP A 58 13.17 25.90 -6.54
CA ASP A 58 14.06 26.00 -7.70
C ASP A 58 13.71 25.00 -8.82
N THR A 59 12.78 24.07 -8.57
CA THR A 59 12.31 23.12 -9.59
C THR A 59 10.79 23.17 -9.71
N SER A 60 10.23 24.35 -9.97
CA SER A 60 8.84 24.52 -10.40
C SER A 60 8.67 24.02 -11.84
N VAL A 61 8.92 22.74 -12.10
CA VAL A 61 8.51 22.11 -13.35
C VAL A 61 7.05 21.73 -13.17
N SER A 62 6.19 22.42 -13.92
CA SER A 62 4.77 22.09 -14.06
C SER A 62 4.63 20.57 -14.27
N LEU A 63 4.05 19.89 -13.28
CA LEU A 63 3.87 18.43 -13.23
C LEU A 63 2.85 17.90 -14.27
N VAL A 64 2.61 18.68 -15.32
CA VAL A 64 1.74 18.37 -16.46
C VAL A 64 2.61 18.30 -17.71
N SER A 65 3.56 17.37 -17.75
CA SER A 65 4.12 16.92 -19.02
C SER A 65 4.48 15.44 -18.96
N THR A 66 3.83 14.73 -19.87
CA THR A 66 4.01 13.34 -20.26
C THR A 66 5.50 13.03 -20.44
N HIS A 67 5.99 11.96 -19.82
CA HIS A 67 7.33 11.34 -20.01
C HIS A 67 8.58 11.97 -19.38
N ALA A 68 8.50 13.01 -18.55
CA ALA A 68 9.66 13.41 -17.75
C ALA A 68 9.86 12.45 -16.55
N GLU A 69 11.06 11.87 -16.41
CA GLU A 69 11.44 11.06 -15.24
C GLU A 69 11.37 11.93 -13.98
N LEU A 70 10.39 11.66 -13.12
CA LEU A 70 10.28 12.35 -11.82
C LEU A 70 11.47 11.96 -10.93
N PRO A 71 11.96 12.87 -10.08
CA PRO A 71 12.97 12.51 -9.07
C PRO A 71 12.55 11.29 -8.26
N VAL A 72 13.51 10.43 -7.93
CA VAL A 72 13.28 9.15 -7.24
C VAL A 72 12.52 9.32 -5.93
N GLU A 73 12.75 10.42 -5.21
CA GLU A 73 12.05 10.76 -3.97
C GLU A 73 10.57 11.06 -4.20
N VAL A 74 10.25 11.75 -5.30
CA VAL A 74 8.88 12.11 -5.70
C VAL A 74 8.13 10.86 -6.11
N ASN A 75 8.75 10.02 -6.94
CA ASN A 75 8.15 8.75 -7.37
C ASN A 75 7.92 7.82 -6.17
N GLY A 76 8.89 7.72 -5.26
CA GLY A 76 8.76 6.95 -4.01
C GLY A 76 7.63 7.46 -3.10
N GLY A 77 7.48 8.77 -2.97
CA GLY A 77 6.37 9.37 -2.21
C GLY A 77 5.00 9.13 -2.84
N LEU A 78 4.89 9.24 -4.17
CA LEU A 78 3.65 8.93 -4.89
C LEU A 78 3.26 7.45 -4.75
N LEU A 79 4.21 6.53 -4.83
CA LEU A 79 4.00 5.10 -4.58
C LEU A 79 3.50 4.85 -3.16
N PHE A 80 4.14 5.49 -2.18
CA PHE A 80 3.73 5.37 -0.78
C PHE A 80 2.31 5.90 -0.57
N GLN A 81 1.95 7.03 -1.19
CA GLN A 81 0.60 7.59 -1.15
C GLN A 81 -0.44 6.59 -1.70
N ARG A 82 -0.16 5.88 -2.81
CA ARG A 82 -1.08 4.86 -3.37
C ARG A 82 -1.24 3.69 -2.40
N ALA A 83 -0.16 3.23 -1.78
CA ALA A 83 -0.22 2.16 -0.80
C ALA A 83 -1.06 2.55 0.44
N ILE A 84 -0.94 3.79 0.91
CA ILE A 84 -1.76 4.33 2.00
C ILE A 84 -3.25 4.41 1.61
N LEU A 85 -3.57 4.87 0.39
CA LEU A 85 -4.96 4.86 -0.10
C LEU A 85 -5.54 3.44 -0.17
N ILE A 86 -4.77 2.48 -0.68
CA ILE A 86 -5.16 1.07 -0.71
C ILE A 86 -5.37 0.55 0.72
N PHE A 87 -4.47 0.90 1.65
CA PHE A 87 -4.56 0.50 3.04
C PHE A 87 -5.86 1.00 3.70
N LEU A 88 -6.16 2.29 3.53
CA LEU A 88 -7.38 2.92 4.06
C LEU A 88 -8.65 2.31 3.45
N ARG A 89 -8.68 2.13 2.13
CA ARG A 89 -9.82 1.53 1.42
C ARG A 89 -10.07 0.09 1.85
N ALA A 90 -9.01 -0.71 2.03
CA ALA A 90 -9.15 -2.05 2.58
C ALA A 90 -9.64 -2.04 4.04
N ALA A 91 -9.17 -1.09 4.87
CA ALA A 91 -9.55 -0.96 6.27
C ALA A 91 -11.06 -0.66 6.47
N MET A 92 -11.68 0.07 5.53
CA MET A 92 -13.10 0.45 5.57
C MET A 92 -14.05 -0.75 5.69
N TYR A 93 -13.64 -1.94 5.23
CA TYR A 93 -14.49 -3.12 5.19
C TYR A 93 -14.15 -4.17 6.25
N GLY A 94 -13.01 -4.01 6.94
CA GLY A 94 -12.59 -4.89 8.03
C GLY A 94 -12.45 -6.36 7.61
N PRO A 95 -12.85 -7.33 8.47
CA PRO A 95 -12.86 -8.75 8.14
C PRO A 95 -14.01 -9.05 7.16
N GLY A 96 -13.73 -8.94 5.85
CA GLY A 96 -14.70 -9.21 4.80
C GLY A 96 -14.18 -8.78 3.43
N MET A 97 -14.93 -9.13 2.38
CA MET A 97 -14.61 -8.68 1.03
C MET A 97 -15.13 -7.26 0.78
N PRO A 98 -14.30 -6.38 0.18
CA PRO A 98 -14.79 -5.08 -0.30
C PRO A 98 -15.88 -5.24 -1.38
N SER A 99 -16.71 -4.21 -1.52
CA SER A 99 -17.69 -4.15 -2.63
C SER A 99 -16.99 -4.14 -3.99
N GLU A 100 -17.67 -4.59 -5.05
CA GLU A 100 -17.09 -4.63 -6.41
C GLU A 100 -16.60 -3.27 -6.90
N SER A 101 -17.36 -2.20 -6.60
CA SER A 101 -16.96 -0.82 -6.92
C SER A 101 -15.64 -0.44 -6.26
N LEU A 102 -15.44 -0.83 -5.00
CA LEU A 102 -14.20 -0.55 -4.30
C LEU A 102 -13.06 -1.45 -4.77
N LEU A 103 -13.35 -2.72 -5.08
CA LEU A 103 -12.34 -3.61 -5.67
C LEU A 103 -11.82 -3.04 -6.99
N ALA A 104 -12.69 -2.49 -7.84
CA ALA A 104 -12.26 -1.81 -9.06
C ALA A 104 -11.38 -0.60 -8.78
N GLN A 105 -11.72 0.20 -7.78
CA GLN A 105 -10.89 1.34 -7.34
C GLN A 105 -9.53 0.90 -6.77
N ILE A 106 -9.49 -0.17 -5.99
CA ILE A 106 -8.25 -0.75 -5.47
C ILE A 106 -7.41 -1.31 -6.62
N ASP A 107 -8.00 -2.03 -7.57
CA ASP A 107 -7.30 -2.56 -8.73
C ASP A 107 -6.68 -1.44 -9.59
N TYR A 108 -7.40 -0.32 -9.75
CA TYR A 108 -6.85 0.86 -10.42
C TYR A 108 -5.61 1.39 -9.69
N LEU A 109 -5.69 1.57 -8.36
CA LEU A 109 -4.55 2.02 -7.56
C LEU A 109 -3.39 1.03 -7.56
N VAL A 110 -3.67 -0.28 -7.57
CA VAL A 110 -2.66 -1.33 -7.72
C VAL A 110 -1.97 -1.18 -9.08
N ALA A 111 -2.71 -1.02 -10.17
CA ALA A 111 -2.14 -0.84 -11.51
C ALA A 111 -1.26 0.41 -11.60
N GLU A 112 -1.70 1.55 -11.03
CA GLU A 112 -0.87 2.76 -10.93
C GLU A 112 0.41 2.50 -10.14
N PHE A 113 0.33 1.81 -9.00
CA PHE A 113 1.49 1.47 -8.20
C PHE A 113 2.50 0.62 -8.99
N ILE A 114 2.02 -0.40 -9.70
CA ILE A 114 2.88 -1.25 -10.55
C ILE A 114 3.59 -0.40 -11.61
N SER A 115 2.84 0.41 -12.36
CA SER A 115 3.40 1.25 -13.42
C SER A 115 4.44 2.28 -12.92
N PHE A 116 4.23 2.85 -11.72
CA PHE A 116 5.20 3.74 -11.12
C PHE A 116 6.43 3.01 -10.56
N SER A 117 6.24 1.78 -10.07
CA SER A 117 7.33 0.96 -9.53
C SER A 117 8.29 0.46 -10.61
N GLU A 118 7.81 0.22 -11.83
CA GLU A 118 8.66 -0.14 -12.99
C GLU A 118 9.67 0.96 -13.35
N LYS A 119 9.34 2.21 -13.02
CA LYS A 119 10.19 3.38 -13.25
C LYS A 119 11.18 3.64 -12.12
N LEU A 120 11.12 2.89 -11.02
CA LEU A 120 12.09 3.01 -9.94
C LEU A 120 13.35 2.21 -10.25
N GLU A 121 14.49 2.90 -10.23
CA GLU A 121 15.78 2.22 -10.37
C GLU A 121 16.04 1.22 -9.25
N LEU A 122 16.50 0.05 -9.66
CA LEU A 122 16.81 -1.09 -8.81
C LEU A 122 17.92 -0.81 -7.77
N SER A 123 18.75 0.21 -7.95
CA SER A 123 19.85 0.59 -7.06
C SER A 123 19.41 1.50 -5.90
N SER A 124 18.18 2.00 -5.93
CA SER A 124 17.76 3.07 -5.03
C SER A 124 17.58 2.62 -3.58
N LYS A 125 18.11 3.42 -2.65
CA LYS A 125 17.87 3.31 -1.19
C LYS A 125 16.37 3.35 -0.83
N SER A 126 15.51 3.83 -1.73
CA SER A 126 14.05 3.83 -1.58
C SER A 126 13.45 2.43 -1.42
N ARG A 127 14.13 1.36 -1.87
CA ARG A 127 13.56 -0.01 -1.82
C ARG A 127 13.23 -0.49 -0.41
N THR A 128 14.03 -0.14 0.59
CA THR A 128 13.74 -0.53 1.98
C THR A 128 12.44 0.10 2.48
N LEU A 129 12.16 1.34 2.06
CA LEU A 129 10.90 2.04 2.36
C LEU A 129 9.71 1.48 1.57
N MET A 130 9.97 0.82 0.42
CA MET A 130 8.93 0.21 -0.42
C MET A 130 8.49 -1.18 0.05
N MET A 131 9.11 -1.73 1.10
CA MET A 131 8.74 -3.04 1.64
C MET A 131 7.31 -3.11 2.15
N TRP A 132 6.95 -2.21 3.06
CA TRP A 132 5.58 -2.15 3.59
C TRP A 132 4.56 -1.81 2.49
N PRO A 133 4.77 -0.79 1.63
CA PRO A 133 3.91 -0.54 0.48
C PRO A 133 3.69 -1.76 -0.42
N THR A 134 4.77 -2.47 -0.77
CA THR A 134 4.69 -3.66 -1.62
C THR A 134 3.86 -4.76 -0.98
N LEU A 135 4.01 -4.97 0.33
CA LEU A 135 3.23 -5.96 1.05
C LEU A 135 1.73 -5.60 1.06
N ILE A 136 1.39 -4.35 1.35
CA ILE A 136 0.00 -3.87 1.35
C ILE A 136 -0.62 -3.98 -0.04
N VAL A 137 0.04 -3.45 -1.07
CA VAL A 137 -0.43 -3.51 -2.46
C VAL A 137 -0.57 -4.96 -2.92
N GLY A 138 0.42 -5.80 -2.63
CA GLY A 138 0.39 -7.22 -2.97
C GLY A 138 -0.74 -7.98 -2.33
N SER A 139 -1.12 -7.64 -1.10
CA SER A 139 -2.26 -8.27 -0.43
C SER A 139 -3.60 -7.98 -1.09
N CYS A 140 -3.68 -6.88 -1.83
CA CYS A 140 -4.85 -6.46 -2.59
C CYS A 140 -4.78 -6.82 -4.09
N ALA A 141 -3.65 -7.37 -4.56
CA ALA A 141 -3.43 -7.65 -5.99
C ALA A 141 -4.22 -8.89 -6.46
N ARG A 142 -5.27 -8.67 -7.27
CA ARG A 142 -6.13 -9.75 -7.78
C ARG A 142 -5.65 -10.37 -9.09
N LYS A 143 -4.97 -9.58 -9.94
CA LYS A 143 -4.48 -10.04 -11.25
C LYS A 143 -3.13 -10.72 -11.13
N GLU A 144 -2.93 -11.83 -11.82
CA GLU A 144 -1.66 -12.57 -11.76
C GLU A 144 -0.50 -11.76 -12.32
N GLU A 145 -0.72 -10.91 -13.32
CA GLU A 145 0.32 -10.01 -13.86
C GLU A 145 0.91 -9.09 -12.77
N HIS A 146 0.05 -8.50 -11.93
CA HIS A 146 0.49 -7.65 -10.81
C HIS A 146 1.22 -8.46 -9.74
N ARG A 147 0.75 -9.69 -9.45
CA ARG A 147 1.40 -10.58 -8.47
C ARG A 147 2.77 -11.02 -8.96
N ALA A 148 2.90 -11.37 -10.23
CA ALA A 148 4.15 -11.76 -10.84
C ALA A 148 5.19 -10.63 -10.78
N HIS A 149 4.77 -9.38 -11.05
CA HIS A 149 5.62 -8.20 -10.89
C HIS A 149 6.10 -8.01 -9.44
N LEU A 150 5.19 -8.06 -8.47
CA LEU A 150 5.54 -7.88 -7.06
C LEU A 150 6.44 -9.03 -6.54
N ARG A 151 6.20 -10.25 -7.01
CA ARG A 151 7.04 -11.42 -6.75
C ARG A 151 8.45 -11.16 -7.27
N PHE A 152 8.59 -10.72 -8.52
CA PHE A 152 9.87 -10.35 -9.10
C PHE A 152 10.56 -9.26 -8.27
N ALA A 153 9.85 -8.19 -7.92
CA ALA A 153 10.40 -7.08 -7.15
C ALA A 153 10.94 -7.49 -5.76
N LEU A 154 10.25 -8.41 -5.07
CA LEU A 154 10.64 -8.88 -3.73
C LEU A 154 11.82 -9.87 -3.76
N TYR A 155 11.88 -10.76 -4.74
CA TYR A 155 12.93 -11.78 -4.84
C TYR A 155 14.20 -11.31 -5.56
N GLN A 156 14.11 -10.28 -6.41
CA GLN A 156 15.25 -9.68 -7.12
C GLN A 156 15.86 -8.50 -6.36
N SER A 157 15.70 -8.45 -5.04
CA SER A 157 16.36 -7.43 -4.22
C SER A 157 17.85 -7.79 -4.08
N PRO A 158 18.78 -6.94 -4.54
CA PRO A 158 20.22 -7.19 -4.45
C PRO A 158 20.73 -7.34 -3.02
N ALA A 159 19.94 -6.89 -2.05
CA ALA A 159 20.32 -6.84 -0.64
C ALA A 159 20.02 -8.14 0.13
N GLU A 160 19.52 -9.21 -0.53
CA GLU A 160 19.16 -10.51 0.07
C GLU A 160 18.50 -10.38 1.45
N MET A 161 17.64 -9.37 1.62
CA MET A 161 17.14 -9.03 2.93
C MET A 161 16.15 -10.11 3.36
N TYR A 162 16.36 -10.71 4.51
CA TYR A 162 15.44 -11.69 5.09
C TYR A 162 13.97 -11.20 5.08
N ALA A 163 13.78 -9.89 5.30
CA ALA A 163 12.47 -9.25 5.24
C ALA A 163 11.81 -9.30 3.84
N THR A 164 12.56 -9.12 2.74
CA THR A 164 11.99 -9.18 1.37
C THR A 164 11.56 -10.60 1.03
N THR A 165 12.39 -11.58 1.37
CA THR A 165 12.10 -13.00 1.18
C THR A 165 10.88 -13.43 2.00
N THR A 166 10.79 -12.99 3.26
CA THR A 166 9.68 -13.31 4.15
C THR A 166 8.37 -12.66 3.68
N ALA A 167 8.42 -11.41 3.22
CA ALA A 167 7.24 -10.74 2.64
C ALA A 167 6.77 -11.42 1.35
N GLY A 168 7.70 -11.82 0.47
CA GLY A 168 7.37 -12.58 -0.74
C GLY A 168 6.74 -13.93 -0.43
N LYS A 169 7.28 -14.65 0.58
CA LYS A 169 6.70 -15.90 1.07
C LYS A 169 5.28 -15.68 1.60
N LEU A 170 5.07 -14.64 2.40
CA LEU A 170 3.76 -14.33 2.96
C LEU A 170 2.74 -14.01 1.86
N LEU A 171 3.11 -13.21 0.86
CA LEU A 171 2.22 -12.92 -0.28
C LEU A 171 1.89 -14.17 -1.09
N ASN A 172 2.86 -15.04 -1.36
CA ASN A 172 2.60 -16.30 -2.06
C ASN A 172 1.66 -17.22 -1.26
N LEU A 173 1.82 -17.30 0.07
CA LEU A 173 0.90 -18.03 0.93
C LEU A 173 -0.50 -17.43 0.89
N LEU A 174 -0.61 -16.09 0.90
CA LEU A 174 -1.88 -15.39 0.81
C LEU A 174 -2.57 -15.66 -0.54
N TRP A 175 -1.86 -15.52 -1.66
CA TRP A 175 -2.43 -15.74 -2.99
C TRP A 175 -2.79 -17.21 -3.27
N GLY A 176 -2.13 -18.15 -2.58
CA GLY A 176 -2.41 -19.58 -2.67
C GLY A 176 -3.43 -20.10 -1.67
N ASP A 177 -3.93 -19.28 -0.75
CA ASP A 177 -4.97 -19.68 0.20
C ASP A 177 -6.33 -19.77 -0.51
N GLU A 178 -7.09 -20.84 -0.27
CA GLU A 178 -8.40 -21.07 -0.89
C GLU A 178 -9.42 -19.96 -0.58
N GLY A 179 -9.24 -19.26 0.54
CA GLY A 179 -10.06 -18.13 0.93
C GLY A 179 -9.69 -16.82 0.23
N TYR A 180 -8.62 -16.76 -0.57
CA TYR A 180 -8.16 -15.51 -1.15
C TYR A 180 -9.15 -14.95 -2.16
N GLY A 181 -9.60 -13.71 -1.93
CA GLY A 181 -10.59 -13.05 -2.77
C GLY A 181 -12.04 -13.52 -2.51
N THR A 182 -12.25 -14.38 -1.51
CA THR A 182 -13.58 -14.83 -1.08
C THR A 182 -13.83 -14.55 0.40
N SER A 183 -12.92 -14.97 1.29
CA SER A 183 -13.02 -14.81 2.75
C SER A 183 -11.84 -14.06 3.36
N ILE A 184 -10.71 -13.96 2.66
CA ILE A 184 -9.54 -13.18 3.08
C ILE A 184 -9.05 -12.27 1.95
N PHE A 185 -8.76 -11.02 2.30
CA PHE A 185 -8.30 -10.01 1.36
C PHE A 185 -7.50 -8.93 2.08
N GLY A 186 -6.54 -8.32 1.37
CA GLY A 186 -5.81 -7.16 1.85
C GLY A 186 -5.02 -7.38 3.16
N PRO A 187 -4.81 -6.32 3.96
CA PRO A 187 -4.07 -6.37 5.22
C PRO A 187 -4.65 -7.35 6.25
N TYR A 188 -5.97 -7.54 6.23
CA TYR A 188 -6.63 -8.55 7.06
C TYR A 188 -6.21 -9.97 6.65
N GLY A 189 -6.15 -10.24 5.34
CA GLY A 189 -5.65 -11.49 4.79
C GLY A 189 -4.20 -11.76 5.17
N ILE A 190 -3.33 -10.75 5.09
CA ILE A 190 -1.94 -10.84 5.58
C ILE A 190 -1.91 -11.32 7.03
N THR A 191 -2.64 -10.65 7.91
CA THR A 191 -2.62 -10.96 9.35
C THR A 191 -3.11 -12.38 9.62
N THR A 192 -4.13 -12.81 8.88
CA THR A 192 -4.72 -14.16 8.98
C THR A 192 -3.71 -15.25 8.56
N VAL A 193 -3.09 -15.08 7.40
CA VAL A 193 -2.11 -16.05 6.87
C VAL A 193 -0.82 -16.04 7.68
N ALA A 194 -0.34 -14.88 8.11
CA ALA A 194 0.82 -14.77 8.98
C ALA A 194 0.63 -15.55 10.28
N ARG A 195 -0.55 -15.43 10.91
CA ARG A 195 -0.91 -16.20 12.10
C ARG A 195 -1.02 -17.70 11.82
N LYS A 196 -1.68 -18.09 10.73
CA LYS A 196 -1.84 -19.50 10.30
C LYS A 196 -0.51 -20.21 10.09
N HIS A 197 0.51 -19.49 9.61
CA HIS A 197 1.83 -20.04 9.28
C HIS A 197 2.95 -19.67 10.26
N ASN A 198 2.63 -19.08 11.42
CA ASN A 198 3.58 -18.62 12.43
C ASN A 198 4.69 -17.71 11.87
N ILE A 199 4.33 -16.81 10.96
CA ILE A 199 5.25 -15.84 10.37
C ILE A 199 5.16 -14.54 11.18
N CYS A 200 6.29 -14.12 11.76
CA CYS A 200 6.44 -12.80 12.36
C CYS A 200 7.17 -11.89 11.38
N LEU A 201 6.52 -10.82 10.94
CA LEU A 201 7.11 -9.78 10.12
C LEU A 201 7.18 -8.49 10.94
N SER A 202 8.38 -8.16 11.40
CA SER A 202 8.69 -6.85 11.95
C SER A 202 9.01 -5.93 10.77
N LEU A 203 7.99 -5.30 10.21
CA LEU A 203 8.18 -4.22 9.24
C LEU A 203 8.27 -2.94 10.05
N GLY A 204 9.47 -2.34 10.04
CA GLY A 204 9.82 -1.18 10.89
C GLY A 204 9.01 0.07 10.62
#